data_AF-A0A1J3FJD5-F1
#
_entry.id   AF-A0A1J3FJD5-F1
#
_cell.length_a   1.000
_cell.length_b   1.000
_cell.length_c   1.000
_cell.angle_alpha   90.00
_cell.angle_beta   90.00
_cell.angle_gamma   90.00
#
_symmetry.space_group_name_H-M   'P 1'
#
loop_
_entity.id
_entity.type
_entity.pdbx_description
1 polymer ?
#
loop_
_entity_poly.entity_id
_entity_poly.type
_entity_poly.pdbx_seq_one_letter_code
_entity_poly.pdbx_strand_id
1 'polypeptide(L)' 'YWKFMKKLMVTKLLGSQALERSKDARADELKHFYSNLLDKAMKKESVDIGKEAMKFANNSICKMFLGKSISEEKGEAE' A
#
# COMPACT_ATOMS: atom_id res chain seq x y z
N TYR A 1 -23.90 -6.99 11.40
CA TYR A 1 -22.64 -6.25 11.16
C TYR A 1 -21.65 -7.00 10.26
N TRP A 2 -21.24 -8.23 10.60
CA TRP A 2 -20.26 -9.00 9.79
C TRP A 2 -20.64 -9.19 8.31
N LYS A 3 -21.88 -9.61 8.01
CA LYS A 3 -22.34 -9.78 6.61
C LYS A 3 -22.22 -8.50 5.78
N PHE A 4 -22.48 -7.35 6.41
CA PHE A 4 -22.36 -6.04 5.78
C PHE A 4 -20.90 -5.68 5.52
N MET A 5 -20.02 -5.86 6.52
CA MET A 5 -18.59 -5.63 6.36
C MET A 5 -17.98 -6.54 5.28
N LYS A 6 -18.31 -7.83 5.28
CA LYS A 6 -17.87 -8.77 4.23
C LYS A 6 -18.32 -8.28 2.85
N LYS A 7 -19.57 -7.82 2.70
CA LYS A 7 -20.08 -7.29 1.43
C LYS A 7 -19.30 -6.06 0.98
N LEU A 8 -19.02 -5.11 1.89
CA LEU A 8 -18.19 -3.93 1.56
C LEU A 8 -16.79 -4.33 1.12
N MET A 9 -16.10 -5.17 1.90
CA MET A 9 -14.73 -5.61 1.59
C MET A 9 -14.66 -6.29 0.22
N VAL A 10 -15.58 -7.20 -0.09
CA VAL A 10 -15.60 -7.88 -1.39
C VAL A 10 -15.98 -6.93 -2.52
N THR A 11 -16.99 -6.07 -2.35
CA THR A 11 -17.46 -5.23 -3.47
C THR A 11 -16.59 -4.00 -3.75
N LYS A 12 -15.87 -3.51 -2.75
CA LYS A 12 -15.09 -2.26 -2.84
C LYS A 12 -13.58 -2.47 -2.87
N LEU A 13 -13.08 -3.60 -2.37
CA LEU A 13 -11.64 -3.79 -2.20
C LEU A 13 -11.11 -5.08 -2.83
N LEU A 14 -11.66 -6.24 -2.45
CA LEU A 14 -11.06 -7.55 -2.72
C LEU A 14 -11.72 -8.33 -3.87
N GLY A 15 -12.88 -7.90 -4.36
CA GLY A 15 -13.57 -8.54 -5.48
C GLY A 15 -12.87 -8.24 -6.80
N SER A 16 -12.99 -9.15 -7.77
CA SER A 16 -12.33 -9.06 -9.08
C SER A 16 -12.48 -7.68 -9.75
N GLN A 17 -13.70 -7.16 -9.83
CA GLN A 17 -13.95 -5.84 -10.42
C GLN A 17 -13.29 -4.69 -9.65
N ALA A 18 -13.25 -4.76 -8.32
CA ALA A 18 -12.57 -3.76 -7.50
C ALA A 18 -11.04 -3.86 -7.67
N LEU A 19 -10.51 -5.08 -7.79
CA LEU A 19 -9.11 -5.35 -8.06
C LEU A 19 -8.68 -4.80 -9.44
N GLU A 20 -9.50 -4.98 -10.48
CA GLU A 20 -9.22 -4.43 -11.81
C GLU A 20 -9.22 -2.90 -11.79
N ARG A 21 -10.22 -2.26 -11.18
CA ARG A 21 -10.30 -0.79 -11.08
C ARG A 21 -9.11 -0.17 -10.33
N SER A 22 -8.53 -0.91 -9.40
CA SER A 22 -7.41 -0.44 -8.58
C SER A 22 -6.04 -0.91 -9.08
N LYS A 23 -5.98 -1.54 -10.26
CA LYS A 23 -4.73 -2.06 -10.83
C LYS A 23 -3.67 -0.97 -10.96
N ASP A 24 -4.04 0.19 -11.50
CA ASP A 24 -3.11 1.30 -11.69
C ASP A 24 -2.63 1.88 -10.36
N ALA A 25 -3.54 2.02 -9.39
CA ALA A 25 -3.19 2.46 -8.05
C ALA A 25 -2.18 1.52 -7.37
N ARG A 26 -2.32 0.20 -7.53
CA ARG A 26 -1.32 -0.77 -7.02
C ARG A 26 0.00 -0.72 -7.78
N ALA A 27 -0.04 -0.49 -9.09
CA ALA A 27 1.17 -0.34 -9.90
C ALA A 27 1.98 0.89 -9.49
N ASP A 28 1.31 2.01 -9.20
CA ASP A 28 1.94 3.21 -8.66
C ASP A 28 2.64 2.95 -7.32
N GLU A 29 1.96 2.29 -6.38
CA GLU A 29 2.55 1.94 -5.08
C GLU A 29 3.73 0.99 -5.23
N LEU A 30 3.65 0.04 -6.17
CA LEU A 30 4.74 -0.88 -6.46
C LEU A 30 5.95 -0.14 -7.02
N LYS A 31 5.73 0.84 -7.89
CA LYS A 31 6.78 1.70 -8.43
C LYS A 31 7.43 2.54 -7.32
N HIS A 32 6.64 3.06 -6.38
CA HIS A 32 7.15 3.80 -5.23
C HIS A 32 8.01 2.90 -4.32
N PHE A 33 7.52 1.70 -4.01
CA PHE A 33 8.25 0.69 -3.25
C PHE A 33 9.59 0.33 -3.91
N TYR A 34 9.58 0.05 -5.21
CA TYR A 34 10.81 -0.23 -5.97
C TYR A 34 11.79 0.95 -5.93
N SER A 35 11.30 2.18 -6.16
CA SER A 35 12.15 3.38 -6.17
C SER A 35 12.81 3.62 -4.82
N ASN A 36 12.08 3.38 -3.72
CA ASN A 36 12.61 3.48 -2.37
C ASN A 36 13.70 2.44 -2.11
N LEU A 37 13.48 1.17 -2.48
CA LEU A 37 14.49 0.13 -2.35
C LEU A 37 15.74 0.41 -3.19
N LEU A 38 15.56 0.91 -4.41
CA LEU A 38 16.66 1.26 -5.30
C LEU A 38 17.51 2.40 -4.70
N ASP A 39 16.89 3.45 -4.19
CA ASP A 39 17.58 4.57 -3.53
C ASP A 39 18.42 4.09 -2.33
N LYS A 40 17.85 3.25 -1.46
CA LYS A 40 18.56 2.66 -0.32
C LYS A 40 19.72 1.76 -0.76
N ALA A 41 19.51 0.95 -1.81
CA ALA A 41 20.56 0.10 -2.36
C ALA A 41 21.72 0.93 -2.95
N MET A 42 21.43 2.03 -3.66
CA MET A 42 22.45 2.95 -4.18
C MET A 42 23.27 3.60 -3.06
N LYS A 43 22.63 3.84 -1.90
CA LYS A 43 23.29 4.34 -0.68
C LYS A 43 23.99 3.26 0.15
N LYS A 44 23.92 1.99 -0.29
CA LYS A 44 24.44 0.82 0.43
C LYS A 44 23.85 0.68 1.85
N GLU A 45 22.62 1.10 2.03
CA GLU A 45 21.90 0.97 3.30
C GLU A 45 21.42 -0.47 3.49
N SER A 46 21.46 -0.96 4.73
CA SER A 46 20.77 -2.20 5.09
C SER A 46 19.27 -1.94 5.17
N VAL A 47 18.46 -2.85 4.62
CA VAL A 47 17.01 -2.69 4.54
C VAL A 47 16.31 -3.90 5.15
N ASP A 48 15.39 -3.63 6.07
CA ASP A 48 14.40 -4.60 6.53
C ASP A 48 13.28 -4.71 5.48
N ILE A 49 13.34 -5.75 4.65
CA ILE A 49 12.36 -5.98 3.60
C ILE A 49 10.96 -6.22 4.16
N GLY A 50 10.83 -6.80 5.36
CA GLY A 50 9.54 -7.03 6.00
C GLY A 50 8.85 -5.71 6.35
N LYS A 51 9.58 -4.75 6.91
CA LYS A 51 9.06 -3.40 7.18
C LYS A 51 8.67 -2.65 5.91
N GLU A 52 9.52 -2.69 4.88
CA GLU A 52 9.22 -2.03 3.60
C GLU A 52 8.02 -2.65 2.90
N ALA A 53 7.90 -3.99 2.92
CA ALA A 53 6.75 -4.69 2.35
C ALA A 53 5.46 -4.38 3.12
N MET A 54 5.52 -4.27 4.44
CA MET A 54 4.37 -3.87 5.27
C MET A 54 3.93 -2.44 4.91
N LYS A 55 4.87 -1.51 4.75
CA LYS A 55 4.58 -0.14 4.29
C LYS A 55 3.90 -0.13 2.93
N PHE A 56 4.44 -0.89 1.96
CA PHE A 56 3.83 -1.04 0.63
C PHE A 56 2.40 -1.60 0.69
N ALA A 57 2.16 -2.64 1.49
CA ALA A 57 0.82 -3.23 1.66
C ALA A 57 -0.17 -2.23 2.26
N ASN A 58 0.24 -1.51 3.31
CA ASN A 58 -0.58 -0.49 3.95
C ASN A 58 -0.94 0.64 3.00
N ASN A 59 0.05 1.16 2.26
CA ASN A 59 -0.19 2.23 1.27
C ASN A 59 -1.12 1.75 0.15
N SER A 60 -0.92 0.54 -0.35
CA SER A 60 -1.79 -0.07 -1.36
C SER A 60 -3.23 -0.16 -0.87
N ILE A 61 -3.47 -0.71 0.33
CA ILE A 61 -4.82 -0.82 0.91
C ILE A 61 -5.44 0.56 1.11
N CYS A 62 -4.69 1.52 1.66
CA CYS A 62 -5.18 2.87 1.88
C CYS A 62 -5.51 3.59 0.59
N LYS A 63 -4.67 3.48 -0.45
CA LYS A 63 -4.94 4.08 -1.76
C LYS A 63 -6.14 3.43 -2.43
N MET A 64 -6.28 2.12 -2.32
CA MET A 64 -7.45 1.39 -2.83
C MET A 64 -8.75 1.76 -2.12
N PHE A 65 -8.71 2.02 -0.80
CA PHE A 65 -9.91 2.25 0.01
C PHE A 65 -10.27 3.73 0.18
N LEU A 66 -9.27 4.59 0.38
CA LEU A 66 -9.40 6.03 0.67
C LEU A 66 -9.05 6.91 -0.52
N GLY A 67 -8.49 6.35 -1.60
CA GLY A 67 -8.01 7.12 -2.75
C GLY A 67 -6.69 7.86 -2.51
N LYS A 68 -6.05 7.68 -1.35
CA LYS A 68 -4.77 8.30 -1.00
C LYS A 68 -3.83 7.32 -0.31
N SER A 69 -2.54 7.45 -0.59
CA SER A 69 -1.47 6.75 0.11
C SER A 69 -1.23 7.43 1.45
N ILE A 70 -0.98 6.67 2.50
CA ILE A 70 -0.60 7.21 3.81
C ILE A 70 0.92 7.12 3.87
N SER A 71 1.58 8.16 3.36
CA SER A 71 2.99 8.34 3.69
C SER A 71 3.10 8.49 5.20
N GLU A 72 3.91 7.67 5.86
CA GLU A 72 4.53 8.11 7.11
C GLU A 72 5.36 9.35 6.78
N GLU A 73 4.73 10.52 6.87
CA GLU A 73 5.46 11.72 7.26
C GLU A 73 6.10 11.39 8.61
N LYS A 74 7.37 11.75 8.79
CA LYS A 74 8.07 11.62 10.08
C LYS A 74 7.32 12.46 11.12
N GLY A 75 6.24 11.92 11.66
CA GLY A 75 5.71 12.31 12.94
C GLY A 75 6.59 11.61 13.95
N GLU A 76 7.50 12.38 14.54
CA GLU A 76 7.91 12.14 15.93
C GLU A 76 6.61 11.98 16.73
N ALA A 77 6.23 10.74 16.98
CA ALA A 77 5.36 10.43 18.10
C ALA A 77 6.30 10.17 19.26
N GLU A 78 6.46 11.20 20.08
CA GLU A 78 7.00 11.15 21.44
C GLU A 78 6.44 9.96 22.25
#